data_AF-A0A5C8F3K8-F1
#
_entry.id   AF-A0A5C8F3K8-F1
#
_cell.length_a   1.000
_cell.length_b   1.000
_cell.length_c   1.000
_cell.angle_alpha   90.00
_cell.angle_beta   90.00
_cell.angle_gamma   90.00
#
_symmetry.space_group_name_H-M   'P 1'
#
loop_
_entity.id
_entity.type
_entity.pdbx_description
1 polymer ?
#
loop_
_entity_poly.entity_id
_entity_poly.type
_entity_poly.pdbx_seq_one_letter_code
_entity_poly.pdbx_strand_id
1 'polypeptide(L)'
;MKFEDRIINDTVEKLINGDDYRSEIINAINAKFFDFSIKFFKDIVEAKLNSNSIDLEWYKKYFIVRDDLKTEDIAIYAGMNKKTINNIHGSATKEIVLDVSKSNFDYLTSLIDELSIDDNEALYVQIKITYNNVSIELSLAESLLVINALATKKIAIRGGAWSSIGKKVEKPLMLKLCELCNVKKSSINSEVFKKDGNLDFDREVDFKILTKDNKWLRCEVKLMGKGNPESADAVIARNSDIFVADTLSEQNKKQLSKLNIEYLELKNHSKNDIINKFNEILKKLDVKK
;
A
#
# COMPACT_ATOMS: atom_id res chain seq x y z
N MET A 1 -1.81 3.44 20.42
CA MET A 1 -1.73 3.99 19.06
C MET A 1 -1.25 2.88 18.14
N LYS A 2 -1.98 2.54 17.07
CA LYS A 2 -1.57 1.43 16.19
C LYS A 2 -0.31 1.86 15.41
N PHE A 3 0.58 0.92 15.10
CA PHE A 3 1.81 1.21 14.35
C PHE A 3 1.54 1.95 13.03
N GLU A 4 0.42 1.66 12.37
CA GLU A 4 -0.01 2.34 11.15
C GLU A 4 -0.40 3.82 11.38
N ASP A 5 -1.07 4.15 12.49
CA ASP A 5 -1.43 5.54 12.82
C ASP A 5 -0.17 6.39 13.03
N ARG A 6 0.87 5.78 13.62
CA ARG A 6 2.17 6.42 13.82
C ARG A 6 2.82 6.76 12.49
N ILE A 7 2.87 5.82 11.54
CA ILE A 7 3.45 6.06 10.21
C ILE A 7 2.72 7.19 9.47
N ILE A 8 1.38 7.23 9.56
CA ILE A 8 0.59 8.28 8.93
C ILE A 8 0.96 9.64 9.53
N ASN A 9 1.01 9.74 10.86
CA ASN A 9 1.37 10.99 11.53
C ASN A 9 2.81 11.42 11.22
N ASP A 10 3.77 10.49 11.28
CA ASP A 10 5.18 10.77 10.98
C ASP A 10 5.35 11.20 9.51
N THR A 11 4.56 10.61 8.59
CA THR A 11 4.51 11.01 7.17
C THR A 11 3.96 12.43 7.01
N VAL A 12 2.85 12.76 7.68
CA VAL A 12 2.26 14.12 7.64
C VAL A 12 3.24 15.15 8.18
N GLU A 13 3.88 14.89 9.33
CA GLU A 13 4.85 15.81 9.92
C GLU A 13 6.03 16.04 8.98
N LYS A 14 6.59 14.99 8.36
CA LYS A 14 7.64 15.14 7.34
C LYS A 14 7.18 15.99 6.17
N LEU A 15 5.99 15.74 5.63
CA LEU A 15 5.45 16.51 4.51
C LEU A 15 5.26 17.99 4.86
N ILE A 16 4.75 18.30 6.06
CA ILE A 16 4.57 19.68 6.54
C ILE A 16 5.92 20.40 6.77
N ASN A 17 6.99 19.65 7.06
CA ASN A 17 8.34 20.19 7.20
C ASN A 17 9.12 20.24 5.87
N GLY A 18 8.53 19.78 4.77
CA GLY A 18 9.17 19.71 3.46
C GLY A 18 10.19 18.57 3.31
N ASP A 19 10.17 17.60 4.23
CA ASP A 19 11.07 16.46 4.27
C ASP A 19 10.59 15.28 3.40
N ASP A 20 11.51 14.37 3.08
CA ASP A 20 11.18 13.14 2.36
C ASP A 20 10.57 12.06 3.29
N TYR A 21 9.31 11.70 3.04
CA TYR A 21 8.55 10.70 3.79
C TYR A 21 8.83 9.25 3.37
N ARG A 22 9.54 9.00 2.26
CA ARG A 22 9.70 7.65 1.68
C ARG A 22 10.33 6.65 2.64
N SER A 23 11.18 7.11 3.56
CA SER A 23 11.75 6.30 4.64
C SER A 23 10.68 5.71 5.56
N GLU A 24 9.61 6.46 5.87
CA GLU A 24 8.51 5.96 6.70
C GLU A 24 7.73 4.84 6.03
N ILE A 25 7.54 4.93 4.72
CA ILE A 25 6.89 3.87 3.94
C ILE A 25 7.76 2.61 3.91
N ILE A 26 9.07 2.75 3.72
CA ILE A 26 9.99 1.60 3.75
C ILE A 26 9.96 0.93 5.13
N ASN A 27 9.99 1.72 6.21
CA ASN A 27 9.89 1.22 7.58
C ASN A 27 8.57 0.46 7.80
N ALA A 28 7.46 1.01 7.31
CA ALA A 28 6.14 0.36 7.36
C ALA A 28 6.11 -0.99 6.65
N ILE A 29 6.69 -1.05 5.45
CA ILE A 29 6.80 -2.27 4.64
C ILE A 29 7.66 -3.32 5.36
N ASN A 30 8.75 -2.91 5.99
CA ASN A 30 9.65 -3.81 6.72
C ASN A 30 8.98 -4.38 7.96
N ALA A 31 8.33 -3.54 8.76
CA ALA A 31 7.60 -3.98 9.95
C ALA A 31 6.44 -4.92 9.61
N LYS A 32 5.59 -4.58 8.63
CA LYS A 32 4.49 -5.46 8.17
C LYS A 32 5.01 -6.80 7.66
N PHE A 33 6.16 -6.81 6.99
CA PHE A 33 6.78 -8.04 6.51
C PHE A 33 7.32 -8.89 7.67
N PHE A 34 8.05 -8.32 8.61
CA PHE A 34 8.59 -9.09 9.74
C PHE A 34 7.50 -9.64 10.66
N ASP A 35 6.41 -8.89 10.88
CA ASP A 35 5.24 -9.38 11.60
C ASP A 35 4.63 -10.62 10.91
N PHE A 36 4.47 -10.54 9.58
CA PHE A 36 4.05 -11.69 8.79
C PHE A 36 5.04 -12.86 8.89
N SER A 37 6.34 -12.62 8.73
CA SER A 37 7.36 -13.68 8.75
C SER A 37 7.35 -14.42 10.09
N ILE A 38 7.29 -13.69 11.21
CA ILE A 38 7.24 -14.30 12.55
C ILE A 38 5.98 -15.15 12.69
N LYS A 39 4.82 -14.66 12.27
CA LYS A 39 3.57 -15.42 12.31
C LYS A 39 3.67 -16.67 11.42
N PHE A 40 4.13 -16.51 10.19
CA PHE A 40 4.24 -17.61 9.23
C PHE A 40 5.17 -18.71 9.74
N PHE A 41 6.32 -18.37 10.33
CA PHE A 41 7.21 -19.38 10.93
C PHE A 41 6.57 -20.12 12.11
N LYS A 42 5.75 -19.45 12.94
CA LYS A 42 4.99 -20.13 13.99
C LYS A 42 3.96 -21.10 13.41
N ASP A 43 3.23 -20.66 12.38
CA ASP A 43 2.25 -21.48 11.67
C ASP A 43 2.94 -22.70 11.03
N ILE A 44 4.17 -22.56 10.51
CA ILE A 44 4.98 -23.68 9.98
C ILE A 44 5.35 -24.68 11.08
N VAL A 45 5.80 -24.21 12.25
CA VAL A 45 6.11 -25.10 13.38
C VAL A 45 4.88 -25.91 13.78
N GLU A 46 3.73 -25.25 13.94
CA GLU A 46 2.48 -25.91 14.28
C GLU A 46 2.05 -26.93 13.20
N ALA A 47 2.11 -26.56 11.92
CA ALA A 47 1.74 -27.43 10.82
C ALA A 47 2.64 -28.67 10.73
N LYS A 48 3.95 -28.49 10.89
CA LYS A 48 4.93 -29.59 10.81
C LYS A 48 4.83 -30.55 12.00
N LEU A 49 4.60 -30.04 13.21
CA LEU A 49 4.41 -30.88 14.40
C LEU A 49 3.13 -31.71 14.37
N ASN A 50 2.08 -31.17 13.76
CA ASN A 50 0.80 -31.86 13.59
C ASN A 50 0.73 -32.70 12.30
N SER A 51 1.86 -32.88 11.60
CA SER A 51 1.96 -33.70 10.40
C SER A 51 2.65 -35.02 10.71
N ASN A 52 2.05 -36.11 10.24
CA ASN A 52 2.71 -37.42 10.18
C ASN A 52 3.47 -37.63 8.86
N SER A 53 3.34 -36.70 7.90
CA SER A 53 3.99 -36.79 6.60
C SER A 53 5.35 -36.09 6.58
N ILE A 54 6.29 -36.71 5.88
CA ILE A 54 7.67 -36.23 5.65
C ILE A 54 7.77 -35.47 4.32
N ASP A 55 6.75 -35.58 3.44
CA ASP A 55 6.70 -34.92 2.12
C ASP A 55 6.07 -33.51 2.17
N LEU A 56 5.80 -32.90 1.02
CA LEU A 56 5.21 -31.56 0.92
C LEU A 56 3.68 -31.51 1.11
N GLU A 57 3.01 -32.65 1.32
CA GLU A 57 1.55 -32.68 1.46
C GLU A 57 1.07 -31.92 2.70
N TRP A 58 1.88 -31.88 3.77
CA TRP A 58 1.53 -31.08 4.94
C TRP A 58 1.46 -29.59 4.58
N TYR A 59 2.38 -29.10 3.75
CA TYR A 59 2.36 -27.70 3.34
C TYR A 59 1.10 -27.40 2.53
N LYS A 60 0.80 -28.24 1.54
CA LYS A 60 -0.42 -28.12 0.72
C LYS A 60 -1.68 -28.15 1.60
N LYS A 61 -1.76 -29.10 2.53
CA LYS A 61 -2.89 -29.25 3.47
C LYS A 61 -3.09 -28.03 4.36
N TYR A 62 -2.02 -27.52 4.98
CA TYR A 62 -2.10 -26.46 5.99
C TYR A 62 -2.17 -25.06 5.40
N PHE A 63 -1.55 -24.81 4.24
CA PHE A 63 -1.39 -23.46 3.68
C PHE A 63 -2.12 -23.23 2.36
N ILE A 64 -2.60 -24.26 1.66
CA ILE A 64 -3.30 -24.08 0.37
C ILE A 64 -4.78 -24.44 0.49
N VAL A 65 -5.11 -25.64 0.97
CA VAL A 65 -6.47 -26.19 0.85
C VAL A 65 -7.35 -26.01 2.09
N ARG A 66 -6.81 -25.47 3.18
CA ARG A 66 -7.54 -25.30 4.44
C ARG A 66 -8.66 -24.26 4.32
N ASP A 67 -9.87 -24.60 4.73
CA ASP A 67 -11.07 -23.83 4.41
C ASP A 67 -11.18 -22.45 5.07
N ASP A 68 -10.56 -22.26 6.24
CA ASP A 68 -10.55 -21.01 6.99
C ASP A 68 -9.53 -19.98 6.48
N LEU A 69 -8.69 -20.36 5.49
CA LEU A 69 -7.68 -19.48 4.95
C LEU A 69 -8.29 -18.36 4.10
N LYS A 70 -7.70 -17.17 4.25
CA LYS A 70 -8.01 -16.04 3.40
C LYS A 70 -7.40 -16.27 2.02
N THR A 71 -8.13 -15.91 0.97
CA THR A 71 -7.65 -16.00 -0.43
C THR A 71 -6.32 -15.28 -0.67
N GLU A 72 -6.04 -14.21 0.07
CA GLU A 72 -4.74 -13.53 -0.07
C GLU A 72 -3.61 -14.42 0.45
N ASP A 73 -3.79 -15.04 1.62
CA ASP A 73 -2.77 -15.88 2.22
C ASP A 73 -2.54 -17.16 1.40
N ILE A 74 -3.62 -17.80 0.90
CA ILE A 74 -3.53 -18.96 -0.02
C ILE A 74 -2.65 -18.63 -1.23
N ALA A 75 -2.91 -17.51 -1.90
CA ALA A 75 -2.11 -17.09 -3.05
C ALA A 75 -0.64 -16.88 -2.67
N ILE A 76 -0.38 -16.19 -1.56
CA ILE A 76 0.98 -15.92 -1.09
C ILE A 76 1.75 -17.21 -0.81
N TYR A 77 1.13 -18.17 -0.11
CA TYR A 77 1.76 -19.44 0.23
C TYR A 77 2.03 -20.31 -1.00
N ALA A 78 1.27 -20.10 -2.08
CA ALA A 78 1.49 -20.72 -3.39
C ALA A 78 2.49 -19.95 -4.27
N GLY A 79 3.14 -18.88 -3.79
CA GLY A 79 4.06 -18.09 -4.59
C GLY A 79 3.40 -17.11 -5.57
N MET A 80 2.13 -16.76 -5.34
CA MET A 80 1.36 -15.87 -6.20
C MET A 80 0.79 -14.66 -5.45
N ASN A 81 0.51 -13.58 -6.19
CA ASN A 81 -0.22 -12.43 -5.68
C ASN A 81 -1.68 -12.50 -6.12
N LYS A 82 -2.63 -12.32 -5.18
CA LYS A 82 -4.08 -12.30 -5.49
C LYS A 82 -4.44 -11.30 -6.60
N LYS A 83 -3.77 -10.14 -6.67
CA LYS A 83 -3.95 -9.15 -7.74
C LYS A 83 -3.52 -9.71 -9.09
N THR A 84 -2.44 -10.47 -9.14
CA THR A 84 -1.98 -11.15 -10.37
C THR A 84 -3.01 -12.17 -10.83
N ILE A 85 -3.55 -12.99 -9.92
CA ILE A 85 -4.63 -13.94 -10.25
C ILE A 85 -5.83 -13.19 -10.84
N ASN A 86 -6.27 -12.11 -10.18
CA ASN A 86 -7.38 -11.30 -10.68
C ASN A 86 -7.11 -10.70 -12.07
N ASN A 87 -5.89 -10.26 -12.33
CA ASN A 87 -5.53 -9.68 -13.63
C ASN A 87 -5.49 -10.72 -14.75
N ILE A 88 -5.06 -11.95 -14.46
CA ILE A 88 -4.99 -13.04 -15.44
C ILE A 88 -6.38 -13.60 -15.74
N HIS A 89 -7.19 -13.83 -14.69
CA HIS A 89 -8.46 -14.56 -14.80
C HIS A 89 -9.70 -13.65 -14.78
N GLY A 90 -9.52 -12.34 -14.62
CA GLY A 90 -10.61 -11.37 -14.48
C GLY A 90 -11.38 -11.45 -13.16
N SER A 91 -10.98 -12.34 -12.25
CA SER A 91 -11.62 -12.58 -10.97
C SER A 91 -10.65 -13.22 -9.97
N ALA A 92 -10.94 -13.05 -8.68
CA ALA A 92 -10.19 -13.67 -7.59
C ALA A 92 -11.15 -14.19 -6.49
N THR A 93 -12.21 -14.91 -6.92
CA THR A 93 -13.06 -15.69 -6.02
C THR A 93 -12.25 -16.77 -5.30
N LYS A 94 -12.79 -17.30 -4.20
CA LYS A 94 -12.11 -18.35 -3.41
C LYS A 94 -11.78 -19.57 -4.26
N GLU A 95 -12.71 -20.01 -5.11
CA GLU A 95 -12.55 -21.14 -6.02
C GLU A 95 -11.40 -20.92 -7.02
N ILE A 96 -11.43 -19.81 -7.77
CA ILE A 96 -10.37 -19.47 -8.74
C ILE A 96 -9.01 -19.38 -8.05
N VAL A 97 -8.95 -18.73 -6.89
CA VAL A 97 -7.70 -18.60 -6.14
C VAL A 97 -7.19 -19.97 -5.70
N LEU A 98 -8.06 -20.84 -5.18
CA LEU A 98 -7.69 -22.18 -4.75
C LEU A 98 -7.13 -23.02 -5.92
N ASP A 99 -7.81 -23.02 -7.06
CA ASP A 99 -7.40 -23.82 -8.21
C ASP A 99 -6.07 -23.35 -8.78
N VAL A 100 -5.93 -22.04 -8.99
CA VAL A 100 -4.67 -21.44 -9.47
C VAL A 100 -3.53 -21.67 -8.47
N SER A 101 -3.80 -21.56 -7.18
CA SER A 101 -2.79 -21.77 -6.13
C SER A 101 -2.35 -23.23 -6.04
N LYS A 102 -3.27 -24.19 -6.20
CA LYS A 102 -2.92 -25.63 -6.27
C LYS A 102 -2.04 -25.90 -7.48
N SER A 103 -2.44 -25.43 -8.66
CA SER A 103 -1.66 -25.64 -9.89
C SER A 103 -0.27 -25.01 -9.80
N ASN A 104 -0.15 -23.79 -9.25
CA ASN A 104 1.15 -23.14 -9.12
C ASN A 104 2.02 -23.82 -8.05
N PHE A 105 1.44 -24.33 -6.96
CA PHE A 105 2.17 -25.13 -5.98
C PHE A 105 2.73 -26.42 -6.58
N ASP A 106 1.92 -27.13 -7.38
CA ASP A 106 2.35 -28.36 -8.06
C ASP A 106 3.48 -28.06 -9.06
N TYR A 107 3.39 -26.94 -9.80
CA TYR A 107 4.46 -26.46 -10.68
C TYR A 107 5.75 -26.07 -9.94
N LEU A 108 5.65 -25.36 -8.81
CA LEU A 108 6.83 -25.01 -8.01
C LEU A 108 7.52 -26.25 -7.46
N THR A 109 6.74 -27.25 -7.05
CA THR A 109 7.27 -28.52 -6.55
C THR A 109 8.02 -29.25 -7.66
N SER A 110 7.44 -29.38 -8.86
CA SER A 110 8.13 -30.03 -9.98
C SER A 110 9.41 -29.30 -10.39
N LEU A 111 9.41 -27.95 -10.36
CA LEU A 111 10.61 -27.16 -10.66
C LEU A 111 11.72 -27.39 -9.62
N ILE A 112 11.36 -27.48 -8.34
CA ILE A 112 12.32 -27.78 -7.27
C ILE A 112 12.90 -29.19 -7.45
N ASP A 113 12.06 -30.17 -7.78
CA ASP A 113 12.48 -31.55 -8.00
C ASP A 113 13.45 -31.63 -9.19
N GLU A 114 13.14 -30.98 -10.31
CA GLU A 114 14.03 -30.88 -11.48
C GLU A 114 15.39 -30.26 -11.13
N LEU A 115 15.38 -29.14 -10.41
CA LEU A 115 16.61 -28.45 -9.99
C LEU A 115 17.43 -29.28 -8.99
N SER A 116 16.79 -30.16 -8.22
CA SER A 116 17.48 -31.04 -7.26
C SER A 116 18.19 -32.23 -7.91
N ILE A 117 17.85 -32.56 -9.16
CA ILE A 117 18.43 -33.69 -9.92
C ILE A 117 19.72 -33.28 -10.65
N ASP A 118 19.87 -32.00 -11.01
CA ASP A 118 20.94 -31.50 -11.89
C ASP A 118 22.28 -31.19 -11.16
N ASP A 119 22.32 -31.30 -9.83
CA ASP A 119 23.52 -30.94 -9.05
C ASP A 119 24.43 -32.15 -8.77
N ASN A 120 25.55 -32.19 -9.49
CA ASN A 120 26.77 -32.92 -9.11
C ASN A 120 27.53 -32.24 -7.93
N GLU A 121 26.94 -31.30 -7.17
CA GLU A 121 27.61 -30.60 -6.06
C GLU A 121 26.75 -30.29 -4.80
N ALA A 122 27.46 -30.12 -3.69
CA ALA A 122 27.07 -30.10 -2.27
C ALA A 122 26.24 -28.90 -1.75
N LEU A 123 25.34 -28.29 -2.54
CA LEU A 123 24.54 -27.16 -2.03
C LEU A 123 23.35 -27.62 -1.19
N TYR A 124 23.40 -27.39 0.12
CA TYR A 124 22.33 -27.69 1.06
C TYR A 124 21.79 -26.40 1.70
N VAL A 125 20.53 -26.07 1.43
CA VAL A 125 19.80 -24.95 2.05
C VAL A 125 18.76 -25.50 2.99
N GLN A 126 18.84 -25.12 4.27
CA GLN A 126 17.95 -25.60 5.31
C GLN A 126 17.50 -24.46 6.22
N ILE A 127 16.20 -24.40 6.52
CA ILE A 127 15.65 -23.51 7.55
C ILE A 127 15.37 -24.32 8.80
N LYS A 128 16.04 -23.94 9.89
CA LYS A 128 15.76 -24.45 11.24
C LYS A 128 14.94 -23.42 12.02
N ILE A 129 13.81 -23.85 12.57
CA ILE A 129 12.92 -22.98 13.35
C ILE A 129 12.80 -23.53 14.77
N THR A 130 13.18 -22.72 15.74
CA THR A 130 13.02 -23.03 17.16
C THR A 130 11.94 -22.14 17.78
N TYR A 131 10.90 -22.75 18.34
CA TYR A 131 9.81 -22.05 19.00
C TYR A 131 9.33 -22.84 20.23
N ASN A 132 9.25 -22.20 21.39
CA ASN A 132 8.84 -22.81 22.67
C ASN A 132 9.55 -24.15 22.98
N ASN A 133 10.88 -24.19 22.85
CA ASN A 133 11.73 -25.37 23.03
C ASN A 133 11.49 -26.53 22.05
N VAL A 134 10.66 -26.33 21.03
CA VAL A 134 10.50 -27.24 19.91
C VAL A 134 11.33 -26.73 18.75
N SER A 135 12.11 -27.63 18.14
CA SER A 135 12.89 -27.32 16.95
C SER A 135 12.42 -28.20 15.80
N ILE A 136 12.10 -27.58 14.68
CA ILE A 136 11.87 -28.27 13.42
C ILE A 136 12.94 -27.87 12.41
N GLU A 137 13.13 -28.76 11.45
CA GLU A 137 14.10 -28.62 10.38
C GLU A 137 13.36 -28.91 9.07
N LEU A 138 13.42 -27.95 8.15
CA LEU A 138 12.79 -28.07 6.85
C LEU A 138 13.75 -28.74 5.85
N SER A 139 13.23 -29.56 4.95
CA SER A 139 14.00 -30.07 3.81
C SER A 139 14.41 -28.94 2.86
N LEU A 140 15.24 -29.24 1.86
CA LEU A 140 15.60 -28.28 0.81
C LEU A 140 14.34 -27.73 0.11
N ALA A 141 13.45 -28.63 -0.32
CA ALA A 141 12.23 -28.24 -1.03
C ALA A 141 11.29 -27.39 -0.16
N GLU A 142 11.11 -27.78 1.10
CA GLU A 142 10.32 -27.01 2.06
C GLU A 142 10.92 -25.63 2.32
N SER A 143 12.25 -25.55 2.46
CA SER A 143 12.96 -24.29 2.67
C SER A 143 12.78 -23.35 1.48
N LEU A 144 12.91 -23.87 0.25
CA LEU A 144 12.72 -23.08 -0.98
C LEU A 144 11.28 -22.58 -1.14
N LEU A 145 10.27 -23.41 -0.83
CA LEU A 145 8.86 -22.99 -0.84
C LEU A 145 8.58 -21.89 0.19
N VAL A 146 9.12 -22.03 1.41
CA VAL A 146 8.96 -21.02 2.47
C VAL A 146 9.65 -19.70 2.07
N ILE A 147 10.85 -19.75 1.48
CA ILE A 147 11.54 -18.57 0.95
C ILE A 147 10.70 -17.91 -0.15
N ASN A 148 10.13 -18.70 -1.06
CA ASN A 148 9.29 -18.19 -2.14
C ASN A 148 8.04 -17.48 -1.60
N ALA A 149 7.35 -18.06 -0.61
CA ALA A 149 6.19 -17.45 0.03
C ALA A 149 6.56 -16.13 0.74
N LEU A 150 7.70 -16.09 1.45
CA LEU A 150 8.22 -14.87 2.08
C LEU A 150 8.52 -13.78 1.04
N ALA A 151 9.22 -14.14 -0.04
CA ALA A 151 9.53 -13.22 -1.13
C ALA A 151 8.26 -12.67 -1.78
N THR A 152 7.29 -13.55 -2.06
CA THR A 152 5.98 -13.20 -2.62
C THR A 152 5.23 -12.23 -1.72
N LYS A 153 5.19 -12.48 -0.40
CA LYS A 153 4.56 -11.54 0.55
C LYS A 153 5.27 -10.19 0.56
N LYS A 154 6.60 -10.17 0.55
CA LYS A 154 7.37 -8.92 0.53
C LYS A 154 7.03 -8.06 -0.70
N ILE A 155 6.94 -8.69 -1.86
CA ILE A 155 6.57 -8.03 -3.12
C ILE A 155 5.13 -7.54 -3.06
N ALA A 156 4.20 -8.36 -2.57
CA ALA A 156 2.79 -7.98 -2.43
C ALA A 156 2.61 -6.76 -1.50
N ILE A 157 3.27 -6.74 -0.34
CA ILE A 157 3.26 -5.60 0.59
C ILE A 157 3.82 -4.35 -0.11
N ARG A 158 4.97 -4.46 -0.80
CA ARG A 158 5.58 -3.34 -1.52
C ARG A 158 4.66 -2.75 -2.58
N GLY A 159 4.00 -3.60 -3.38
CA GLY A 159 3.12 -3.18 -4.47
C GLY A 159 1.88 -2.41 -4.00
N GLY A 160 1.39 -2.67 -2.78
CA GLY A 160 0.22 -1.98 -2.21
C GLY A 160 0.54 -0.82 -1.26
N ALA A 161 1.72 -0.83 -0.61
CA ALA A 161 2.02 0.08 0.49
C ALA A 161 2.06 1.56 0.09
N TRP A 162 2.69 1.89 -1.04
CA TRP A 162 2.79 3.29 -1.50
C TRP A 162 1.42 3.92 -1.74
N SER A 163 0.54 3.20 -2.44
CA SER A 163 -0.83 3.66 -2.71
C SER A 163 -1.68 3.69 -1.44
N SER A 164 -1.60 2.66 -0.60
CA SER A 164 -2.38 2.58 0.63
C SER A 164 -2.00 3.66 1.64
N ILE A 165 -0.70 3.91 1.86
CA ILE A 165 -0.23 4.95 2.79
C ILE A 165 -0.52 6.32 2.18
N GLY A 166 -0.25 6.52 0.89
CA GLY A 166 -0.58 7.75 0.17
C GLY A 166 -2.05 8.14 0.39
N LYS A 167 -2.98 7.24 0.09
CA LYS A 167 -4.43 7.47 0.27
C LYS A 167 -4.80 7.80 1.73
N LYS A 168 -4.16 7.13 2.70
CA LYS A 168 -4.41 7.36 4.13
C LYS A 168 -3.84 8.69 4.65
N VAL A 169 -2.87 9.28 3.96
CA VAL A 169 -2.22 10.55 4.33
C VAL A 169 -2.97 11.77 3.78
N GLU A 170 -3.67 11.64 2.65
CA GLU A 170 -4.35 12.76 1.96
C GLU A 170 -5.21 13.62 2.92
N LYS A 171 -6.14 12.98 3.65
CA LYS A 171 -7.04 13.66 4.58
C LYS A 171 -6.30 14.23 5.82
N PRO A 172 -5.49 13.46 6.56
CA PRO A 172 -4.69 13.98 7.68
C PRO A 172 -3.83 15.18 7.31
N LEU A 173 -3.20 15.16 6.12
CA LEU A 173 -2.39 16.28 5.63
C LEU A 173 -3.22 17.54 5.42
N MET A 174 -4.37 17.44 4.74
CA MET A 174 -5.26 18.58 4.52
C MET A 174 -5.81 19.15 5.82
N LEU A 175 -6.18 18.29 6.77
CA LEU A 175 -6.62 18.72 8.10
C LEU A 175 -5.51 19.50 8.81
N LYS A 176 -4.26 19.04 8.72
CA LYS A 176 -3.11 19.69 9.35
C LYS A 176 -2.81 21.05 8.71
N LEU A 177 -2.84 21.13 7.38
CA LEU A 177 -2.69 22.40 6.65
C LEU A 177 -3.80 23.40 7.02
N CYS A 178 -5.05 22.95 7.06
CA CYS A 178 -6.19 23.77 7.46
C CYS A 178 -6.06 24.28 8.90
N GLU A 179 -5.65 23.42 9.84
CA GLU A 179 -5.37 23.78 11.23
C GLU A 179 -4.30 24.88 11.31
N LEU A 180 -3.15 24.67 10.66
CA LEU A 180 -2.02 25.62 10.67
C LEU A 180 -2.38 26.98 10.04
N CYS A 181 -3.35 26.99 9.12
CA CYS A 181 -3.84 28.20 8.47
C CYS A 181 -5.13 28.77 9.10
N ASN A 182 -5.53 28.27 10.28
CA ASN A 182 -6.72 28.70 11.02
C ASN A 182 -8.03 28.64 10.19
N VAL A 183 -8.20 27.61 9.36
CA VAL A 183 -9.47 27.37 8.66
C VAL A 183 -10.49 26.81 9.66
N LYS A 184 -11.65 27.44 9.78
CA LYS A 184 -12.76 26.94 10.61
C LYS A 184 -13.14 25.51 10.24
N LYS A 185 -13.32 24.66 11.26
CA LYS A 185 -13.81 23.27 11.09
C LYS A 185 -15.15 23.20 10.33
N SER A 186 -16.03 24.19 10.50
CA SER A 186 -17.30 24.29 9.76
C SER A 186 -17.12 24.56 8.26
N SER A 187 -15.94 25.03 7.84
CA SER A 187 -15.58 25.30 6.46
C SER A 187 -14.87 24.11 5.81
N ILE A 188 -14.84 22.94 6.47
CA ILE A 188 -14.14 21.74 6.01
C ILE A 188 -15.15 20.62 5.82
N ASN A 189 -15.10 19.95 4.67
CA ASN A 189 -15.76 18.67 4.48
C ASN A 189 -14.73 17.61 4.12
N SER A 190 -14.67 16.56 4.94
CA SER A 190 -13.78 15.42 4.80
C SER A 190 -14.53 14.08 4.92
N GLU A 191 -15.84 14.10 4.63
CA GLU A 191 -16.69 12.92 4.68
C GLU A 191 -16.30 11.90 3.59
N VAL A 192 -16.54 10.63 3.87
CA VAL A 192 -16.34 9.56 2.88
C VAL A 192 -17.29 9.80 1.72
N PHE A 193 -16.75 9.86 0.50
CA PHE A 193 -17.53 10.06 -0.69
C PHE A 193 -18.64 9.02 -0.82
N LYS A 194 -19.86 9.50 -1.11
CA LYS A 194 -21.01 8.69 -1.48
C LYS A 194 -21.43 9.13 -2.87
N LYS A 195 -21.33 8.23 -3.84
CA LYS A 195 -21.73 8.49 -5.21
C LYS A 195 -23.21 8.86 -5.25
N ASP A 196 -23.53 10.02 -5.80
CA ASP A 196 -24.91 10.37 -6.14
C ASP A 196 -25.32 9.61 -7.41
N GLY A 197 -26.35 8.77 -7.29
CA GLY A 197 -26.88 8.00 -8.42
C GLY A 197 -27.62 8.86 -9.45
N ASN A 198 -27.91 10.12 -9.13
CA ASN A 198 -28.66 11.04 -10.01
C ASN A 198 -27.75 11.91 -10.89
N LEU A 199 -26.44 11.89 -10.67
CA LEU A 199 -25.48 12.63 -11.49
C LEU A 199 -24.94 11.73 -12.60
N ASP A 200 -24.92 12.24 -13.83
CA ASP A 200 -24.29 11.56 -14.99
C ASP A 200 -22.83 11.21 -14.72
N PHE A 201 -22.17 12.04 -13.91
CA PHE A 201 -20.81 11.86 -13.47
C PHE A 201 -20.59 12.43 -12.08
N ASP A 202 -20.27 11.54 -11.12
CA ASP A 202 -19.89 11.91 -9.77
C ASP A 202 -18.62 11.16 -9.38
N ARG A 203 -17.57 11.91 -9.04
CA ARG A 203 -16.25 11.37 -8.71
C ARG A 203 -15.80 11.83 -7.34
N GLU A 204 -15.19 10.91 -6.61
CA GLU A 204 -14.57 11.17 -5.32
C GLU A 204 -13.50 12.25 -5.44
N VAL A 205 -13.54 13.20 -4.51
CA VAL A 205 -12.53 14.22 -4.27
C VAL A 205 -12.00 14.00 -2.87
N ASP A 206 -10.68 14.13 -2.67
CA ASP A 206 -10.04 13.76 -1.41
C ASP A 206 -10.47 14.67 -0.23
N PHE A 207 -10.75 15.95 -0.50
CA PHE A 207 -11.10 16.93 0.53
C PHE A 207 -11.85 18.15 -0.05
N LYS A 208 -12.69 18.82 0.75
CA LYS A 208 -13.36 20.07 0.33
C LYS A 208 -13.24 21.19 1.36
N ILE A 209 -13.11 22.43 0.87
CA ILE A 209 -12.99 23.65 1.68
C ILE A 209 -14.05 24.67 1.24
N LEU A 210 -14.73 25.31 2.18
CA LEU A 210 -15.80 26.27 1.93
C LEU A 210 -15.25 27.70 1.77
N THR A 211 -15.68 28.37 0.70
CA THR A 211 -15.44 29.80 0.47
C THR A 211 -16.41 30.68 1.26
N LYS A 212 -16.19 32.00 1.28
CA LYS A 212 -17.10 32.96 1.92
C LYS A 212 -18.45 33.07 1.21
N ASP A 213 -18.50 32.85 -0.10
CA ASP A 213 -19.72 32.77 -0.91
C ASP A 213 -20.41 31.39 -0.86
N ASN A 214 -20.00 30.52 0.06
CA ASN A 214 -20.56 29.18 0.28
C ASN A 214 -20.37 28.20 -0.89
N LYS A 215 -19.34 28.38 -1.71
CA LYS A 215 -18.89 27.41 -2.71
C LYS A 215 -17.92 26.40 -2.09
N TRP A 216 -18.07 25.12 -2.40
CA TRP A 216 -17.12 24.08 -2.01
C TRP A 216 -15.99 23.98 -3.05
N LEU A 217 -14.77 24.32 -2.62
CA LEU A 217 -13.54 24.06 -3.35
C LEU A 217 -13.15 22.59 -3.21
N ARG A 218 -12.78 21.97 -4.33
CA ARG A 218 -12.33 20.60 -4.43
C ARG A 218 -10.82 20.54 -4.32
N CYS A 219 -10.32 19.81 -3.33
CA CYS A 219 -8.90 19.67 -3.07
C CYS A 219 -8.44 18.25 -3.40
N GLU A 220 -7.35 18.15 -4.14
CA GLU A 220 -6.73 16.89 -4.51
C GLU A 220 -5.34 16.81 -3.88
N VAL A 221 -5.00 15.65 -3.33
CA VAL A 221 -3.67 15.43 -2.73
C VAL A 221 -3.00 14.25 -3.44
N LYS A 222 -1.73 14.40 -3.82
CA LYS A 222 -0.96 13.29 -4.39
C LYS A 222 0.47 13.27 -3.86
N LEU A 223 0.89 12.10 -3.39
CA LEU A 223 2.30 11.84 -3.10
C LEU A 223 2.95 11.27 -4.37
N MET A 224 3.70 12.11 -5.06
CA MET A 224 4.21 11.91 -6.41
C MET A 224 5.46 11.03 -6.42
N GLY A 225 5.59 10.23 -7.48
CA GLY A 225 6.81 9.51 -7.81
C GLY A 225 7.54 10.22 -8.96
N LYS A 226 8.87 10.17 -8.98
CA LYS A 226 9.67 10.73 -10.08
C LYS A 226 9.25 10.21 -11.46
N GLY A 227 8.76 8.96 -11.54
CA GLY A 227 8.36 8.31 -12.79
C GLY A 227 6.86 8.36 -13.11
N ASN A 228 6.06 9.19 -12.44
CA ASN A 228 4.62 9.29 -12.72
C ASN A 228 4.12 10.74 -12.62
N PRO A 229 4.61 11.66 -13.48
CA PRO A 229 4.12 13.03 -13.54
C PRO A 229 2.64 13.13 -13.94
N GLU A 230 2.09 12.12 -14.62
CA GLU A 230 0.70 12.04 -15.09
C GLU A 230 -0.29 11.92 -13.92
N SER A 231 0.18 11.54 -12.73
CA SER A 231 -0.67 11.55 -11.52
C SER A 231 -1.26 12.94 -11.21
N ALA A 232 -0.65 14.01 -11.73
CA ALA A 232 -1.20 15.36 -11.62
C ALA A 232 -2.46 15.56 -12.48
N ASP A 233 -2.70 14.76 -13.52
CA ASP A 233 -3.91 14.86 -14.37
C ASP A 233 -5.19 14.48 -13.60
N ALA A 234 -5.06 13.88 -12.41
CA ALA A 234 -6.16 13.65 -11.50
C ALA A 234 -6.99 14.92 -11.22
N VAL A 235 -6.35 16.10 -11.24
CA VAL A 235 -7.03 17.39 -11.04
C VAL A 235 -8.05 17.69 -12.15
N ILE A 236 -7.79 17.28 -13.38
CA ILE A 236 -8.71 17.45 -14.53
C ILE A 236 -9.88 16.50 -14.35
N ALA A 237 -9.56 15.24 -14.08
CA ALA A 237 -10.52 14.17 -13.89
C ALA A 237 -11.50 14.41 -12.72
N ARG A 238 -11.09 15.20 -11.72
CA ARG A 238 -11.86 15.49 -10.49
C ARG A 238 -12.38 16.93 -10.43
N ASN A 239 -12.02 17.76 -11.41
CA ASN A 239 -12.32 19.19 -11.48
C ASN A 239 -11.90 19.90 -10.18
N SER A 240 -10.63 19.72 -9.80
CA SER A 240 -10.08 20.24 -8.54
C SER A 240 -9.71 21.71 -8.63
N ASP A 241 -9.98 22.48 -7.58
CA ASP A 241 -9.60 23.89 -7.46
C ASP A 241 -8.21 24.04 -6.82
N ILE A 242 -7.81 23.10 -5.95
CA ILE A 242 -6.52 23.09 -5.24
C ILE A 242 -5.83 21.74 -5.40
N PHE A 243 -4.55 21.74 -5.72
CA PHE A 243 -3.70 20.55 -5.78
C PHE A 243 -2.53 20.61 -4.80
N VAL A 244 -2.43 19.64 -3.90
CA VAL A 244 -1.31 19.53 -2.96
C VAL A 244 -0.47 18.31 -3.29
N ALA A 245 0.84 18.49 -3.43
CA ALA A 245 1.76 17.39 -3.72
C ALA A 245 3.07 17.50 -2.95
N ASP A 246 3.71 16.34 -2.68
CA ASP A 246 5.07 16.35 -2.13
C ASP A 246 6.05 16.99 -3.12
N THR A 247 5.94 16.69 -4.41
CA THR A 247 6.85 17.21 -5.44
C THR A 247 6.12 17.44 -6.76
N LEU A 248 6.41 18.53 -7.46
CA LEU A 248 5.82 18.86 -8.76
C LEU A 248 6.91 19.14 -9.79
N SER A 249 6.78 18.55 -10.99
CA SER A 249 7.63 18.95 -12.11
C SER A 249 7.28 20.35 -12.61
N GLU A 250 8.21 21.02 -13.29
CA GLU A 250 7.94 22.30 -13.94
C GLU A 250 6.82 22.21 -14.98
N GLN A 251 6.68 21.06 -15.64
CA GLN A 251 5.57 20.81 -16.55
C GLN A 251 4.24 20.77 -15.79
N ASN A 252 4.17 20.08 -14.65
CA ASN A 252 2.94 20.05 -13.84
C ASN A 252 2.55 21.46 -13.38
N LYS A 253 3.51 22.26 -12.89
CA LYS A 253 3.27 23.65 -12.47
C LYS A 253 2.71 24.50 -13.61
N LYS A 254 3.31 24.43 -14.79
CA LYS A 254 2.83 25.16 -15.99
C LYS A 254 1.42 24.72 -16.40
N GLN A 255 1.14 23.43 -16.33
CA GLN A 255 -0.17 22.87 -16.68
C GLN A 255 -1.26 23.32 -15.68
N LEU A 256 -0.98 23.22 -14.38
CA LEU A 256 -1.89 23.67 -13.32
C LEU A 256 -2.21 25.17 -13.46
N SER A 257 -1.18 25.99 -13.68
CA SER A 257 -1.34 27.42 -13.94
C SER A 257 -2.20 27.70 -15.18
N LYS A 258 -1.98 26.96 -16.28
CA LYS A 258 -2.80 27.09 -17.50
C LYS A 258 -4.27 26.71 -17.27
N LEU A 259 -4.53 25.77 -16.36
CA LEU A 259 -5.87 25.33 -15.98
C LEU A 259 -6.50 26.21 -14.88
N ASN A 260 -5.81 27.25 -14.41
CA ASN A 260 -6.21 28.07 -13.26
C ASN A 260 -6.45 27.26 -11.98
N ILE A 261 -5.64 26.23 -11.76
CA ILE A 261 -5.69 25.40 -10.55
C ILE A 261 -4.57 25.86 -9.62
N GLU A 262 -4.93 26.20 -8.39
CA GLU A 262 -3.94 26.56 -7.37
C GLU A 262 -3.19 25.31 -6.91
N TYR A 263 -1.89 25.43 -6.63
CA TYR A 263 -1.10 24.29 -6.22
C TYR A 263 -0.11 24.59 -5.11
N LEU A 264 0.17 23.57 -4.31
CA LEU A 264 1.13 23.60 -3.22
C LEU A 264 2.09 22.42 -3.35
N GLU A 265 3.36 22.74 -3.62
CA GLU A 265 4.47 21.80 -3.51
C GLU A 265 5.05 21.86 -2.10
N LEU A 266 5.30 20.70 -1.48
CA LEU A 266 5.75 20.61 -0.08
C LEU A 266 7.26 20.38 0.05
N LYS A 267 7.83 19.44 -0.69
CA LYS A 267 9.23 19.03 -0.53
C LYS A 267 10.18 20.19 -0.82
N ASN A 268 11.25 20.29 -0.03
CA ASN A 268 12.26 21.35 -0.10
C ASN A 268 11.73 22.76 0.19
N HIS A 269 10.56 22.88 0.82
CA HIS A 269 10.06 24.14 1.35
C HIS A 269 10.01 24.09 2.87
N SER A 270 10.41 25.17 3.55
CA SER A 270 10.29 25.21 5.00
C SER A 270 8.81 25.17 5.41
N LYS A 271 8.54 24.70 6.63
CA LYS A 271 7.18 24.72 7.20
C LYS A 271 6.52 26.09 7.09
N ASN A 272 7.27 27.17 7.34
CA ASN A 272 6.75 28.53 7.25
C ASN A 272 6.39 28.89 5.80
N ASP A 273 7.22 28.51 4.82
CA ASP A 273 6.91 28.75 3.41
C ASP A 273 5.68 27.99 2.94
N ILE A 274 5.53 26.73 3.37
CA ILE A 274 4.35 25.90 3.09
C ILE A 274 3.08 26.57 3.63
N ILE A 275 3.11 27.00 4.90
CA ILE A 275 1.97 27.67 5.54
C ILE A 275 1.66 29.00 4.83
N ASN A 276 2.67 29.80 4.49
CA ASN A 276 2.49 31.08 3.82
C ASN A 276 1.88 30.90 2.43
N LYS A 277 2.42 30.01 1.61
CA LYS A 277 1.89 29.70 0.27
C LYS A 277 0.45 29.16 0.34
N PHE A 278 0.18 28.25 1.27
CA PHE A 278 -1.19 27.76 1.44
C PHE A 278 -2.14 28.88 1.88
N ASN A 279 -1.71 29.76 2.79
CA ASN A 279 -2.49 30.94 3.18
C ASN A 279 -2.80 31.88 2.00
N GLU A 280 -1.85 32.08 1.09
CA GLU A 280 -2.03 32.87 -0.14
C GLU A 280 -3.07 32.24 -1.07
N ILE A 281 -3.00 30.92 -1.28
CA ILE A 281 -3.99 30.15 -2.05
C ILE A 281 -5.38 30.33 -1.44
N LEU A 282 -5.52 30.11 -0.13
CA LEU A 282 -6.79 30.26 0.59
C LEU A 282 -7.34 31.68 0.49
N LYS A 283 -6.47 32.71 0.51
CA LYS A 283 -6.88 34.11 0.35
C LYS A 283 -7.33 34.41 -1.08
N LYS A 284 -6.61 33.91 -2.07
CA LYS A 284 -6.92 34.09 -3.50
C LYS A 284 -8.26 33.45 -3.87
N LEU A 285 -8.58 32.31 -3.27
CA LEU A 285 -9.85 31.59 -3.48
C LEU A 285 -10.96 31.99 -2.48
N ASP A 286 -10.76 33.08 -1.73
CA ASP A 286 -11.72 33.64 -0.76
C ASP A 286 -12.29 32.62 0.26
N VAL A 287 -11.40 31.81 0.85
CA VAL A 287 -11.77 30.80 1.86
C VAL A 287 -12.22 31.43 3.18
N LYS A 288 -13.24 30.81 3.79
CA LYS A 288 -13.75 31.18 5.11
C LYS A 288 -12.85 30.65 6.24
N LYS A 289 -11.96 31.51 6.73
CA LYS A 289 -11.16 31.29 7.95
C LYS A 289 -11.92 31.69 9.21
#